data_AF-A0A527IIA2-F1
#
_entry.id   AF-A0A527IIA2-F1
#
_cell.length_a   1.000
_cell.length_b   1.000
_cell.length_c   1.000
_cell.angle_alpha   90.00
_cell.angle_beta   90.00
_cell.angle_gamma   90.00
#
_symmetry.space_group_name_H-M   'P 1'
#
loop_
_entity.id
_entity.type
_entity.pdbx_description
1 polymer ?
#
loop_
_entity_poly.entity_id
_entity_poly.type
_entity_poly.pdbx_seq_one_letter_code
_entity_poly.pdbx_strand_id
1 'polypeptide(L)' 'MVIYRPLTRSELPDDTASLARTLIGKVVVRELPEGIASGRIVETEAYVTGDAAGHGYRGMTPRNRSLFLEPGHAYV' A
#
# COMPACT_ATOMS: atom_id res chain seq x y z
N MET A 1 2.12 18.55 19.00
CA MET A 1 1.76 18.27 17.61
C MET A 1 2.41 16.96 17.22
N VAL A 2 1.65 15.96 16.75
CA VAL A 2 2.24 14.69 16.31
C VAL A 2 2.92 14.94 14.97
N ILE A 3 4.20 14.60 14.88
CA ILE A 3 4.97 14.69 13.63
C ILE A 3 4.99 13.29 13.02
N TYR A 4 4.45 13.16 11.80
CA TYR A 4 4.52 11.93 11.03
C TYR A 4 5.70 12.01 10.06
N ARG A 5 6.61 11.02 10.13
CA ARG A 5 7.68 10.87 9.13
C ARG A 5 7.18 9.97 8.00
N PRO A 6 7.11 10.44 6.74
CA PRO A 6 6.81 9.58 5.61
C PRO A 6 7.85 8.46 5.47
N LEU A 7 7.37 7.26 5.14
CA LEU A 7 8.24 6.14 4.77
C LEU A 7 8.71 6.35 3.33
N THR A 8 9.99 6.07 3.07
CA THR A 8 10.51 6.01 1.69
C THR A 8 10.30 4.61 1.12
N ARG A 9 10.31 4.49 -0.21
CA ARG A 9 10.20 3.19 -0.89
C ARG A 9 11.31 2.23 -0.48
N SER A 10 12.53 2.73 -0.27
CA SER A 10 13.69 1.93 0.15
C SER A 10 13.59 1.37 1.58
N GLU A 11 12.67 1.88 2.39
CA GLU A 11 12.42 1.36 3.75
C GLU A 11 11.41 0.20 3.76
N LEU A 12 10.78 -0.10 2.62
CA LEU A 12 9.74 -1.10 2.49
C LEU A 12 10.29 -2.37 1.82
N PRO A 13 9.86 -3.57 2.26
CA PRO A 13 10.23 -4.82 1.58
C PRO A 13 9.64 -4.90 0.17
N ASP A 14 10.38 -5.53 -0.75
CA ASP A 14 9.90 -5.81 -2.11
C ASP A 14 8.91 -7.00 -2.15
N ASP A 15 9.06 -7.97 -1.25
CA ASP A 15 8.15 -9.12 -1.15
C ASP A 15 6.77 -8.69 -0.63
N THR A 16 5.71 -9.02 -1.38
CA THR A 16 4.32 -8.58 -1.11
C THR A 16 3.83 -9.00 0.28
N ALA A 17 4.11 -10.25 0.70
CA ALA A 17 3.67 -10.74 2.00
C ALA A 17 4.43 -10.07 3.15
N SER A 18 5.72 -9.80 2.96
CA SER A 18 6.55 -9.07 3.93
C SER A 18 6.17 -7.61 4.01
N LEU A 19 5.81 -6.97 2.89
CA LEU A 19 5.26 -5.62 2.86
C LEU A 19 3.95 -5.55 3.66
N ALA A 20 2.99 -6.44 3.39
CA ALA A 20 1.71 -6.48 4.10
C ALA A 20 1.91 -6.57 5.62
N ARG A 21 2.79 -7.47 6.10
CA ARG A 21 3.15 -7.58 7.52
C ARG A 21 3.82 -6.33 8.07
N THR A 22 4.75 -5.74 7.31
CA THR A 22 5.50 -4.53 7.72
C THR A 22 4.59 -3.31 7.87
N LEU A 23 3.50 -3.25 7.10
CA LEU A 23 2.54 -2.15 7.17
C LEU A 23 1.66 -2.19 8.44
N ILE A 24 1.49 -3.35 9.09
CA ILE A 24 0.75 -3.44 10.35
C ILE A 24 1.42 -2.55 11.41
N GLY A 25 0.61 -1.68 12.04
CA GLY A 25 1.07 -0.72 13.03
C GLY A 25 1.61 0.60 12.46
N LYS A 26 1.81 0.71 11.14
CA LYS A 26 2.11 2.01 10.49
C LYS A 26 0.87 2.89 10.47
N VAL A 27 1.04 4.17 10.18
CA VAL A 27 -0.04 5.16 10.14
C VAL A 27 -0.22 5.66 8.72
N VAL A 28 -1.45 5.56 8.19
CA VAL A 28 -1.85 6.26 6.98
C VAL A 28 -2.24 7.67 7.39
N VAL A 29 -1.69 8.66 6.68
CA VAL A 29 -1.89 10.09 6.97
C VAL A 29 -2.41 10.76 5.70
N ARG A 30 -3.46 11.55 5.85
CA ARG A 30 -4.03 12.39 4.80
C ARG A 30 -4.10 13.82 5.30
N GLU A 31 -3.37 14.70 4.64
CA GLU A 31 -3.50 16.15 4.82
C GLU A 31 -4.71 16.66 4.03
N LEU A 32 -5.55 17.44 4.70
CA LEU A 32 -6.77 18.07 4.19
C LEU A 32 -6.74 19.56 4.53
N PRO A 33 -7.50 20.43 3.82
CA PRO A 33 -7.60 21.85 4.16
C PRO A 33 -8.00 22.13 5.62
N GLU A 34 -8.85 21.28 6.19
CA GLU A 34 -9.38 21.36 7.56
C GLU A 34 -8.48 20.73 8.62
N GLY A 35 -7.40 20.04 8.22
CA GLY A 35 -6.46 19.40 9.15
C GLY A 35 -5.97 18.04 8.68
N ILE A 36 -5.52 17.20 9.61
CA ILE A 36 -4.96 15.88 9.33
C ILE A 36 -5.96 14.78 9.70
N ALA A 37 -6.32 13.94 8.74
CA ALA A 37 -6.94 12.65 9.00
C ALA A 37 -5.85 11.57 9.07
N SER A 38 -5.90 10.71 10.09
CA SER A 38 -4.91 9.63 10.23
C SER A 38 -5.51 8.39 10.86
N GLY A 39 -4.95 7.23 10.52
CA GLY A 39 -5.38 5.94 11.04
C GLY A 39 -4.24 4.94 11.10
N ARG A 40 -4.18 4.15 12.16
CA ARG A 40 -3.23 3.05 12.27
C ARG A 40 -3.72 1.87 11.44
N ILE A 41 -2.85 1.31 10.61
CA ILE A 41 -3.12 0.07 9.88
C ILE A 41 -3.15 -1.07 10.90
N VAL A 42 -4.31 -1.71 11.05
CA VAL A 42 -4.50 -2.86 11.94
C VAL A 42 -4.67 -4.17 11.18
N GLU A 43 -4.90 -4.09 9.88
CA GLU A 43 -5.15 -5.23 8.99
C GLU A 43 -4.61 -4.92 7.59
N THR A 44 -4.08 -5.94 6.93
CA THR A 44 -3.60 -5.91 5.55
C THR A 44 -3.80 -7.28 4.90
N GLU A 45 -3.98 -7.29 3.58
CA GLU A 45 -4.01 -8.51 2.76
C GLU A 45 -2.90 -8.45 1.71
N ALA A 46 -2.36 -9.61 1.35
CA ALA A 46 -1.31 -9.76 0.35
C ALA A 46 -1.82 -10.58 -0.84
N TYR A 47 -2.01 -9.92 -1.98
CA TYR A 47 -2.36 -10.57 -3.25
C TYR A 47 -1.08 -10.81 -4.05
N VAL A 48 -0.53 -12.03 -3.97
CA VAL A 48 0.74 -12.39 -4.63
C VAL A 48 0.56 -12.71 -6.11
N THR A 49 1.64 -12.71 -6.88
CA THR A 49 1.61 -13.14 -8.29
C THR A 49 1.05 -14.56 -8.41
N GLY A 50 0.05 -14.73 -9.29
CA GLY A 50 -0.64 -16.01 -9.48
C GLY A 50 -1.81 -16.27 -8.54
N ASP A 51 -2.09 -15.37 -7.59
CA ASP A 51 -3.28 -15.46 -6.74
C ASP A 51 -4.56 -15.13 -7.52
N ALA A 52 -5.46 -16.10 -7.66
CA ALA A 52 -6.73 -15.96 -8.36
C ALA A 52 -7.70 -14.95 -7.73
N ALA A 53 -7.52 -14.61 -6.45
CA ALA A 53 -8.28 -13.56 -5.78
C ALA A 53 -7.80 -12.14 -6.18
N GLY A 54 -6.55 -12.02 -6.65
CA GLY A 54 -5.96 -10.73 -6.99
C GLY A 54 -6.41 -10.20 -8.35
N HIS A 55 -6.65 -8.89 -8.45
CA HIS A 55 -6.97 -8.25 -9.72
C HIS A 55 -5.84 -8.35 -10.77
N GLY A 56 -4.61 -8.70 -10.37
CA GLY A 56 -3.51 -8.97 -11.28
C GLY A 56 -3.53 -10.36 -11.92
N TYR A 57 -4.36 -11.30 -11.44
CA TYR A 57 -4.33 -12.71 -11.86
C TYR A 57 -4.45 -12.93 -13.37
N ARG A 58 -5.36 -12.19 -14.02
CA ARG A 58 -5.62 -12.28 -15.48
C ARG A 58 -4.74 -11.35 -16.30
N GLY A 59 -3.71 -10.74 -15.68
CA GLY A 59 -2.84 -9.77 -16.31
C GLY A 59 -3.37 -8.33 -16.27
N MET A 60 -2.68 -7.46 -17.00
CA MET A 60 -2.91 -6.02 -16.97
C MET A 60 -4.14 -5.60 -17.80
N THR A 61 -4.87 -4.64 -17.27
CA THR A 61 -6.00 -3.93 -17.88
C THR A 61 -5.83 -2.42 -17.63
N PRO A 62 -6.56 -1.55 -18.33
CA PRO A 62 -6.51 -0.10 -18.05
C PRO A 62 -6.84 0.24 -16.59
N ARG A 63 -7.74 -0.52 -15.95
CA ARG A 63 -8.19 -0.31 -14.56
C ARG A 63 -7.10 -0.63 -13.54
N ASN A 64 -6.43 -1.76 -13.67
CA ASN A 64 -5.46 -2.25 -12.68
C ASN A 64 -4.01 -1.89 -13.00
N ARG A 65 -3.76 -1.02 -14.00
CA ARG A 65 -2.42 -0.67 -14.49
C ARG A 65 -1.43 -0.26 -13.40
N SER A 66 -1.89 0.35 -12.29
CA SER A 66 -1.02 0.74 -11.18
C SER A 66 -0.46 -0.44 -10.39
N LEU A 67 -1.09 -1.62 -10.42
CA LEU A 67 -0.54 -2.85 -9.84
C LEU A 67 0.68 -3.39 -10.62
N PHE A 68 0.92 -2.89 -11.84
CA PHE A 68 2.01 -3.31 -12.73
C PHE A 68 3.12 -2.26 -12.85
N LEU A 69 3.05 -1.19 -12.05
CA LEU A 69 4.13 -0.21 -11.92
C LEU A 69 5.12 -0.64 -10.83
N GLU A 70 6.19 0.13 -10.68
CA GLU A 70 7.13 -0.05 -9.56
C GLU A 70 6.43 0.01 -8.19
N PRO A 71 7.01 -0.61 -7.13
CA PRO A 71 6.46 -0.55 -5.79
C PRO A 71 6.16 0.86 -5.29
N GLY A 72 5.06 1.02 -4.53
CA GLY A 72 4.66 2.29 -3.92
C GLY A 72 3.69 3.15 -4.75
N HIS A 73 3.00 2.57 -5.73
CA HIS A 73 1.88 3.20 -6.42
C HIS A 73 0.55 2.74 -5.81
N ALA A 74 -0.38 3.68 -5.58
CA ALA A 74 -1.71 3.35 -5.10
C ALA A 74 -2.59 2.79 -6.23
N TYR A 75 -3.36 1.75 -5.91
CA TYR A 75 -4.47 1.25 -6.72
C TYR A 75 -5.75 1.42 -5.91
N VAL A 76 -6.65 2.27 -6.39
CA VAL A 76 -7.93 2.64 -5.76
C VAL A 76 -9.03 2.51 -6.79
#